data_AF-A0A6J5JRH1-F1
#
_entry.id   AF-A0A6J5JRH1-F1
#
_cell.length_a   1.000
_cell.length_b   1.000
_cell.length_c   1.000
_cell.angle_alpha   90.00
_cell.angle_beta   90.00
_cell.angle_gamma   90.00
#
_symmetry.space_group_name_H-M   'P 1'
#
loop_
_entity.id
_entity.type
_entity.pdbx_description
1 polymer ?
#
loop_
_entity_poly.entity_id
_entity_poly.type
_entity_poly.pdbx_seq_one_letter_code
_entity_poly.pdbx_strand_id
1 'polypeptide(L)'
;MHNESYGQADDKVCESCNGTDDSAFNPLIVLASGEEAEYVHLHCARKDSQFGFCWCCQERVVYYSDDLNADSECETHDGESKPDYPEEDADSYIENVRNNGGD
;
A
#
# COMPACT_ATOMS: atom_id res chain seq x y z
N MET A 1 32.75 10.06 -33.69
CA MET A 1 32.16 9.84 -32.36
C MET A 1 30.72 9.40 -32.61
N HIS A 2 30.49 8.10 -32.72
CA HIS A 2 29.14 7.57 -32.84
C HIS A 2 28.63 7.34 -31.42
N ASN A 3 27.79 8.26 -30.94
CA ASN A 3 26.95 7.97 -29.78
C ASN A 3 25.81 7.11 -30.30
N GLU A 4 26.05 5.81 -30.30
CA GLU A 4 24.99 4.81 -30.41
C GLU A 4 24.18 4.92 -29.11
N SER A 5 23.08 5.67 -29.16
CA SER A 5 22.03 5.62 -28.16
C SER A 5 21.40 4.24 -28.25
N TYR A 6 21.99 3.29 -27.50
CA TYR A 6 21.38 2.01 -27.18
C TYR A 6 19.93 2.26 -26.79
N GLY A 7 19.02 1.57 -27.46
CA GLY A 7 17.58 1.79 -27.38
C GLY A 7 17.14 2.12 -25.97
N GLN A 8 16.63 3.35 -25.79
CA GLN A 8 15.85 3.73 -24.63
C GLN A 8 14.68 2.74 -24.59
N ALA A 9 14.76 1.80 -23.64
CA ALA A 9 13.56 1.12 -23.17
C ALA A 9 12.56 2.22 -22.82
N ASP A 10 11.32 2.14 -23.31
CA ASP A 10 10.22 3.08 -23.05
C ASP A 10 10.47 3.82 -21.73
N ASP A 11 10.86 5.09 -21.83
CA ASP A 11 11.26 5.90 -20.66
C ASP A 11 10.08 5.88 -19.70
N LYS A 12 10.22 5.11 -18.62
CA LYS A 12 9.21 5.05 -17.57
C LYS A 12 9.14 6.43 -16.94
N VAL A 13 8.02 7.12 -17.13
CA VAL A 13 7.81 8.45 -16.57
C VAL A 13 6.86 8.36 -15.37
N CYS A 14 7.11 9.18 -14.36
CA CYS A 14 6.19 9.35 -13.26
C CYS A 14 4.88 9.96 -13.76
N GLU A 15 3.73 9.33 -13.49
CA GLU A 15 2.41 9.81 -13.88
C GLU A 15 2.10 11.18 -13.23
N SER A 16 2.39 11.34 -11.94
CA SER A 16 2.15 12.60 -11.20
C SER A 16 2.95 13.81 -11.68
N CYS A 17 4.24 13.64 -11.98
CA CYS A 17 5.14 14.77 -12.31
C CYS A 17 5.67 14.74 -13.75
N ASN A 18 5.24 13.77 -14.54
CA ASN A 18 5.62 13.61 -15.95
C ASN A 18 7.14 13.67 -16.20
N GLY A 19 7.94 13.11 -15.27
CA GLY A 19 9.40 13.04 -15.33
C GLY A 19 10.16 14.31 -14.88
N THR A 20 9.49 15.38 -14.41
CA THR A 20 10.20 16.62 -14.02
C THR A 20 11.02 16.53 -12.73
N ASP A 21 10.87 15.45 -11.96
CA ASP A 21 11.57 15.20 -10.68
C ASP A 21 12.26 13.82 -10.66
N ASP A 22 12.78 13.41 -11.82
CA ASP A 22 13.47 12.14 -12.05
C ASP A 22 14.93 12.19 -11.53
N SER A 23 15.06 12.12 -10.20
CA SER A 23 16.36 12.03 -9.53
C SER A 23 16.61 10.61 -8.99
N ALA A 24 17.87 10.19 -8.94
CA ALA A 24 18.24 8.87 -8.41
C ALA A 24 17.83 8.64 -6.93
N PHE A 25 17.53 9.72 -6.19
CA PHE A 25 17.04 9.66 -4.81
C PHE A 25 15.50 9.57 -4.73
N ASN A 26 14.83 9.53 -5.87
CA ASN A 26 13.38 9.51 -6.02
C ASN A 26 12.97 8.36 -6.96
N PRO A 27 13.05 7.10 -6.52
CA PRO A 27 12.80 5.96 -7.38
C PRO A 27 11.35 5.91 -7.87
N LEU A 28 11.15 5.43 -9.10
CA LEU A 28 9.85 5.06 -9.64
C LEU A 28 9.37 3.75 -9.01
N ILE A 29 8.12 3.74 -8.58
CA ILE A 29 7.41 2.57 -8.05
C ILE A 29 6.22 2.29 -8.96
N VAL A 30 5.88 1.02 -9.12
CA VAL A 30 4.71 0.60 -9.90
C VAL A 30 3.44 1.16 -9.26
N LEU A 31 2.60 1.79 -10.07
CA LEU A 31 1.22 2.10 -9.73
C LEU A 31 0.39 0.86 -10.00
N ALA A 32 -0.40 0.43 -9.03
CA ALA A 32 -1.37 -0.64 -9.16
C ALA A 32 -2.56 -0.14 -9.98
N SER A 33 -2.33 0.14 -11.25
CA SER A 33 -3.35 0.46 -12.24
C SER A 33 -3.48 -0.69 -13.25
N GLY A 34 -4.62 -0.72 -13.96
CA GLY A 34 -5.11 -1.86 -14.72
C GLY A 34 -4.18 -2.44 -15.81
N GLU A 35 -4.57 -2.29 -17.09
CA GLU A 35 -4.01 -3.10 -18.19
C GLU A 35 -2.55 -2.77 -18.55
N GLU A 36 -2.07 -1.58 -18.21
CA GLU A 36 -0.70 -1.13 -18.47
C GLU A 36 0.02 -0.74 -17.18
N ALA A 37 1.29 -1.10 -17.08
CA ALA A 37 2.09 -0.79 -15.90
C ALA A 37 2.48 0.70 -15.89
N GLU A 38 1.81 1.47 -15.04
CA GLU A 38 2.16 2.87 -14.77
C GLU A 38 3.13 2.99 -13.60
N TYR A 39 3.80 4.14 -13.49
CA TYR A 39 4.82 4.38 -12.48
C TYR A 39 4.65 5.74 -11.82
N VAL A 40 4.92 5.80 -10.53
CA VAL A 40 4.91 7.04 -9.75
C VAL A 40 6.18 7.09 -8.91
N HIS A 41 6.83 8.25 -8.88
CA HIS A 41 7.94 8.50 -7.98
C HIS A 41 7.52 8.33 -6.53
N LEU A 42 8.33 7.68 -5.70
CA LEU A 42 8.03 7.51 -4.27
C LEU A 42 7.78 8.85 -3.57
N HIS A 43 8.54 9.90 -3.90
CA HIS A 43 8.33 11.24 -3.34
C HIS A 43 6.98 11.83 -3.77
N CYS A 44 6.60 11.67 -5.04
CA CYS A 44 5.31 12.14 -5.56
C CYS A 44 4.15 11.43 -4.86
N ALA A 45 4.22 10.10 -4.74
CA ALA A 45 3.22 9.30 -4.06
C ALA A 45 3.03 9.67 -2.57
N ARG A 46 4.09 10.11 -1.87
CA ARG A 46 4.00 10.56 -0.48
C ARG A 46 3.47 11.99 -0.32
N LYS A 47 3.59 12.83 -1.35
CA LYS A 47 3.23 14.26 -1.30
C LYS A 47 1.83 14.52 -1.82
N ASP A 48 1.43 13.76 -2.83
CA ASP A 48 0.18 13.95 -3.54
C ASP A 48 -0.91 13.05 -2.94
N SER A 49 -2.00 13.66 -2.48
CA SER A 49 -3.10 12.95 -1.80
C SER A 49 -3.89 12.01 -2.71
N GLN A 50 -3.68 12.08 -4.03
CA GLN A 50 -4.31 11.16 -4.97
C GLN A 50 -3.75 9.74 -4.88
N PHE A 51 -2.58 9.55 -4.24
CA PHE A 51 -1.96 8.25 -4.06
C PHE A 51 -1.88 7.84 -2.60
N GLY A 52 -1.81 6.54 -2.38
CA GLY A 52 -1.56 5.95 -1.09
C GLY A 52 -0.83 4.62 -1.18
N PHE A 53 -0.58 4.05 0.00
CA PHE A 53 0.05 2.75 0.14
C PHE A 53 -0.84 1.86 0.98
N CYS A 54 -1.03 0.62 0.54
CA CYS A 54 -1.62 -0.39 1.40
C CYS A 54 -0.67 -0.69 2.57
N TRP A 55 -1.17 -0.75 3.80
CA TRP A 55 -0.33 -1.02 4.97
C TRP A 55 0.34 -2.42 4.92
N CYS A 56 -0.29 -3.40 4.26
CA CYS A 56 0.31 -4.71 4.00
C CYS A 56 1.36 -4.67 2.88
N CYS A 57 1.07 -3.98 1.76
CA CYS A 57 1.97 -3.92 0.60
C CYS A 57 3.17 -3.00 0.81
N GLN A 58 3.01 -1.96 1.64
CA GLN A 58 4.00 -0.90 1.89
C GLN A 58 4.47 -0.24 0.59
N GLU A 59 5.68 0.33 0.58
CA GLU A 59 6.28 1.05 -0.55
C GLU A 59 6.74 0.13 -1.71
N ARG A 60 6.13 -1.05 -1.85
CA ARG A 60 6.37 -1.96 -2.99
C ARG A 60 5.50 -1.62 -4.18
N VAL A 61 4.33 -1.06 -3.94
CA VAL A 61 3.36 -0.68 -4.96
C VAL A 61 2.58 0.54 -4.47
N VAL A 62 2.30 1.47 -5.37
CA VAL A 62 1.48 2.65 -5.12
C VAL A 62 0.06 2.34 -5.58
N TYR A 63 -0.95 2.83 -4.87
CA TYR A 63 -2.37 2.74 -5.27
C TYR A 63 -2.93 4.15 -5.44
N TYR A 64 -4.00 4.30 -6.23
CA TYR A 64 -4.84 5.48 -6.08
C TYR A 64 -5.50 5.44 -4.69
N SER A 65 -5.63 6.59 -4.05
CA SER A 65 -6.25 6.68 -2.72
C SER A 65 -7.69 6.20 -2.71
N ASP A 66 -8.41 6.34 -3.83
CA ASP A 66 -9.79 5.85 -3.98
C ASP A 66 -9.87 4.31 -4.08
N ASP A 67 -8.77 3.64 -4.41
CA ASP A 67 -8.68 2.17 -4.44
C ASP A 67 -8.29 1.56 -3.09
N LEU A 68 -8.01 2.43 -2.09
CA LEU A 68 -7.74 2.02 -0.72
C LEU A 68 -8.98 2.20 0.15
N ASN A 69 -9.24 1.24 1.02
CA ASN A 69 -10.28 1.39 2.03
C ASN A 69 -9.86 2.39 3.13
N ALA A 70 -10.77 2.67 4.07
CA ALA A 70 -10.53 3.62 5.16
C ALA A 70 -9.37 3.24 6.10
N ASP A 71 -9.00 1.96 6.11
CA ASP A 71 -7.90 1.41 6.92
C ASP A 71 -6.57 1.35 6.12
N SER A 72 -6.52 1.99 4.94
CA SER A 72 -5.38 1.96 4.02
C SER A 72 -5.04 0.54 3.55
N GLU A 73 -6.05 -0.20 3.09
CA GLU A 73 -5.90 -1.54 2.52
C GLU A 73 -6.35 -1.55 1.07
N CYS A 74 -5.62 -2.26 0.22
CA CYS A 74 -6.07 -2.56 -1.13
C CYS A 74 -7.09 -3.73 -1.11
N GLU A 75 -7.77 -3.95 -2.23
CA GLU A 75 -8.80 -5.00 -2.36
C GLU A 75 -8.36 -6.39 -1.87
N THR A 76 -7.08 -6.73 -2.03
CA THR A 76 -6.52 -8.04 -1.65
C THR A 76 -6.38 -8.19 -0.14
N HIS A 77 -6.17 -7.08 0.58
CA HIS A 77 -5.92 -7.07 2.03
C HIS A 77 -7.06 -6.41 2.81
N ASP A 78 -8.25 -6.29 2.20
CA ASP A 78 -9.42 -5.68 2.85
C ASP A 78 -9.84 -6.47 4.10
N GLY A 79 -9.77 -5.80 5.25
CA GLY A 79 -10.11 -6.35 6.57
C GLY A 79 -8.95 -7.03 7.30
N GLU A 80 -7.75 -7.10 6.74
CA GLU A 80 -6.61 -7.77 7.40
C GLU A 80 -6.06 -7.01 8.62
N SER A 81 -6.29 -5.70 8.69
CA SER A 81 -5.94 -4.85 9.84
C SER A 81 -6.86 -5.06 11.04
N LYS A 82 -8.05 -5.63 10.82
CA LYS A 82 -9.00 -5.86 11.89
C LYS A 82 -8.58 -7.11 12.66
N PRO A 83 -8.35 -7.01 13.97
CA PRO A 83 -8.07 -8.18 14.76
C PRO A 83 -9.26 -9.14 14.70
N ASP A 84 -9.00 -10.40 14.34
CA ASP A 84 -9.95 -11.51 14.38
C ASP A 84 -10.22 -11.88 15.84
N TYR A 85 -10.88 -10.98 16.56
CA TYR A 85 -11.45 -11.32 17.85
C TYR A 85 -12.77 -12.03 17.56
N PRO A 86 -12.90 -13.33 17.88
CA PRO A 86 -14.22 -13.93 17.91
C PRO A 86 -15.08 -13.07 18.85
N GLU A 87 -16.29 -12.73 18.42
CA GLU A 87 -17.31 -12.06 19.25
C GLU A 87 -17.80 -12.98 20.40
N GLU A 88 -16.95 -13.86 20.91
CA GLU A 88 -17.24 -14.77 22.00
C GLU A 88 -16.96 -14.08 23.34
N ASP A 89 -18.06 -13.53 23.88
CA ASP A 89 -18.35 -13.41 25.30
C ASP A 89 -17.24 -12.84 26.19
N ALA A 90 -17.16 -11.51 26.22
CA ALA A 90 -16.53 -10.78 27.33
C ALA A 90 -17.10 -11.19 28.72
N ASP A 91 -18.24 -11.87 28.78
CA ASP A 91 -18.87 -12.41 29.99
C ASP A 91 -18.40 -13.82 30.40
N SER A 92 -17.75 -14.60 29.52
CA SER A 92 -17.33 -16.00 29.81
C SER A 92 -16.09 -16.09 30.73
N TYR A 93 -15.21 -15.08 30.72
CA TYR A 93 -13.96 -15.13 31.49
C TYR A 93 -14.15 -14.90 33.00
N ILE A 94 -15.30 -14.35 33.42
CA ILE A 94 -15.55 -13.97 34.83
C ILE A 94 -16.26 -15.10 35.60
N GLU A 95 -17.02 -15.99 34.95
CA GLU A 95 -17.75 -17.06 35.64
C GLU A 95 -16.90 -18.30 36.00
N ASN A 96 -15.80 -18.56 35.30
CA ASN A 96 -14.96 -19.74 35.58
C ASN A 96 -13.93 -19.56 36.72
N VAL A 97 -13.72 -18.34 37.21
CA VAL A 97 -12.80 -18.06 38.33
C VAL A 97 -13.49 -18.18 39.69
N ARG A 98 -14.83 -18.12 39.75
CA ARG A 98 -15.59 -18.17 41.01
C ARG A 98 -15.98 -19.57 41.48
N ASN A 99 -15.79 -20.61 40.66
CA ASN A 99 -16.32 -21.95 40.95
C ASN A 99 -15.27 -23.02 41.28
N ASN A 100 -13.98 -22.67 41.47
CA ASN A 100 -12.94 -23.66 41.81
C ASN A 100 -12.22 -23.41 43.14
N GLY A 101 -12.89 -22.78 44.11
CA GLY A 101 -12.34 -22.57 45.44
C GLY A 101 -13.41 -22.36 46.51
N GLY A 102 -13.98 -23.46 47.02
CA GLY A 102 -14.82 -23.42 48.22
C GLY A 102 -15.64 -24.67 48.45
N ASP A 103 -15.00 -25.64 49.11
CA ASP A 103 -15.51 -26.79 49.89
C ASP A 103 -16.39 -27.87 49.21
#